data_AF-A0A7X6F941-F1
#
_entry.id   AF-A0A7X6F941-F1
#
_cell.length_a   1.000
_cell.length_b   1.000
_cell.length_c   1.000
_cell.angle_alpha   90.00
_cell.angle_beta   90.00
_cell.angle_gamma   90.00
#
_symmetry.space_group_name_H-M   'P 1'
#
loop_
_entity.id
_entity.type
_entity.pdbx_description
1 polymer ?
#
loop_
_entity_poly.entity_id
_entity_poly.type
_entity_poly.pdbx_seq_one_letter_code
_entity_poly.pdbx_strand_id
1 'polypeptide(L)'
;MKAMPPNSITLPQFSLAFVTFGVLLVLALLWPETTLDDVDLGRTKATIWVTSLMLLPSLALYPYRTLSQRMANVVHLFWTFAYLLFLVHAYWAIFVIFNGLKDTFVQMGIPIASINFLLVILWGLDVLLLWFAPSRTPPAARFQIAVRTLTFLIFATTFLFLRSGPVHILGIIFAAVISLSLAIRLWVRERAVQY
;
A
#
# COMPACT_ATOMS: atom_id res chain seq x y z
N MET A 1 -17.06 -3.08 -13.69
CA MET A 1 -17.21 -3.50 -12.27
C MET A 1 -17.71 -2.29 -11.48
N LYS A 2 -18.83 -2.42 -10.76
CA LYS A 2 -19.32 -1.34 -9.89
C LYS A 2 -18.36 -1.22 -8.70
N ALA A 3 -17.84 -0.02 -8.46
CA ALA A 3 -16.98 0.21 -7.32
C ALA A 3 -17.84 0.39 -6.06
N MET A 4 -17.40 -0.17 -4.93
CA MET A 4 -18.09 -0.06 -3.65
C MET A 4 -17.36 0.97 -2.79
N PRO A 5 -17.87 2.20 -2.67
CA PRO A 5 -17.24 3.19 -1.81
C PRO A 5 -17.32 2.78 -0.33
N PRO A 6 -16.46 3.33 0.53
CA PRO A 6 -16.62 3.18 1.97
C PRO A 6 -17.99 3.71 2.38
N ASN A 7 -18.73 2.90 3.13
CA ASN A 7 -20.07 3.25 3.60
C ASN A 7 -20.37 2.49 4.90
N SER A 8 -21.04 3.13 5.85
CA SER A 8 -21.40 2.53 7.15
C SER A 8 -20.20 1.88 7.86
N ILE A 9 -19.07 2.60 7.91
CA ILE A 9 -17.87 2.10 8.60
C ILE A 9 -18.16 2.00 10.08
N THR A 10 -18.01 0.80 10.64
CA THR A 10 -18.20 0.58 12.07
C THR A 10 -16.94 0.93 12.86
N LEU A 11 -17.11 1.27 14.14
CA LEU A 11 -15.99 1.53 15.03
C LEU A 11 -14.98 0.37 15.05
N PRO A 12 -15.38 -0.92 15.16
CA PRO A 12 -14.41 -2.03 15.10
C PRO A 12 -13.60 -2.09 13.80
N GLN A 13 -14.19 -1.79 12.64
CA GLN A 13 -13.46 -1.77 11.37
C GLN A 13 -12.41 -0.66 11.35
N PHE A 14 -12.80 0.53 11.78
CA PHE A 14 -11.89 1.67 11.89
C PHE A 14 -10.78 1.40 12.89
N SER A 15 -11.13 0.99 14.12
CA SER A 15 -10.18 0.66 15.19
C SER A 15 -9.19 -0.42 14.77
N LEU A 16 -9.63 -1.46 14.05
CA LEU A 16 -8.73 -2.48 13.53
C LEU A 16 -7.62 -1.85 12.66
N ALA A 17 -7.99 -1.05 11.66
CA ALA A 17 -7.00 -0.46 10.76
C ALA A 17 -6.16 0.64 11.44
N PHE A 18 -6.80 1.49 12.25
CA PHE A 18 -6.14 2.61 12.94
C PHE A 18 -5.17 2.14 14.03
N VAL A 19 -5.54 1.16 14.86
CA VAL A 19 -4.67 0.64 15.91
C VAL A 19 -3.50 -0.12 15.29
N THR A 20 -3.73 -0.96 14.27
CA THR A 20 -2.63 -1.61 13.55
C THR A 20 -1.68 -0.59 12.93
N PHE A 21 -2.20 0.46 12.29
CA PHE A 21 -1.42 1.59 11.79
C PHE A 21 -0.56 2.24 12.89
N GLY A 22 -1.17 2.63 14.01
CA GLY A 22 -0.50 3.34 15.08
C GLY A 22 0.60 2.50 15.73
N VAL A 23 0.30 1.24 16.06
CA VAL A 23 1.27 0.31 16.64
C VAL A 23 2.45 0.09 15.69
N LEU A 24 2.18 -0.19 14.41
CA LEU A 24 3.24 -0.41 13.44
C LEU A 24 4.09 0.84 13.19
N LEU A 25 3.48 2.03 13.17
CA LEU A 25 4.21 3.29 13.04
C LEU A 25 5.14 3.51 14.24
N VAL A 26 4.64 3.33 15.46
CA VAL A 26 5.46 3.47 16.68
C VAL A 26 6.63 2.49 16.66
N LEU A 27 6.38 1.22 16.32
CA LEU A 27 7.45 0.22 16.19
C LEU A 27 8.47 0.61 15.12
N ALA A 28 8.02 1.10 13.96
CA ALA A 28 8.92 1.50 12.89
C ALA A 28 9.81 2.70 13.26
N LEU A 29 9.33 3.60 14.13
CA LEU A 29 10.08 4.78 14.56
C LEU A 29 11.01 4.52 15.74
N LEU A 30 10.66 3.56 16.62
CA LEU A 30 11.41 3.27 17.85
C LEU A 30 12.35 2.06 17.74
N TRP A 31 12.04 1.06 16.91
CA TRP A 31 12.89 -0.12 16.75
C TRP A 31 14.35 0.21 16.37
N PRO A 32 14.61 1.14 15.42
CA PRO A 32 15.97 1.49 15.01
C PRO A 32 16.85 2.02 16.15
N GLU A 33 16.27 2.71 17.13
CA GLU A 33 16.99 3.26 18.30
C GLU A 33 17.69 2.19 19.15
N THR A 34 17.24 0.94 19.04
CA THR A 34 17.72 -0.17 19.87
C THR A 34 18.67 -1.12 19.14
N THR A 35 18.80 -1.00 17.82
CA THR A 35 19.36 -2.08 16.99
C THR A 35 20.30 -1.63 15.88
N LEU A 36 20.35 -0.33 15.54
CA LEU A 36 21.06 0.13 14.34
C LEU A 36 21.99 1.30 14.65
N ASP A 37 23.15 1.30 14.01
CA ASP A 37 24.14 2.39 14.11
C ASP A 37 23.65 3.67 13.41
N ASP A 38 22.85 3.53 12.35
CA ASP A 38 22.20 4.63 11.63
C ASP A 38 20.68 4.56 11.85
N VAL A 39 20.22 5.33 12.83
CA VAL A 39 18.81 5.38 13.26
C VAL A 39 17.91 5.87 12.14
N ASP A 40 18.35 6.86 11.36
CA ASP A 40 17.51 7.50 10.35
C ASP A 40 17.33 6.61 9.12
N LEU A 41 18.40 5.95 8.68
CA LEU A 41 18.32 4.90 7.66
C LEU A 41 17.45 3.72 8.15
N GLY A 42 17.58 3.37 9.42
CA GLY A 42 16.76 2.35 10.08
C GLY A 42 15.27 2.68 10.04
N ARG A 43 14.89 3.90 10.41
CA ARG A 43 13.50 4.41 10.35
C ARG A 43 12.97 4.40 8.93
N THR A 44 13.79 4.85 7.98
CA THR A 44 13.43 4.85 6.55
C THR A 44 13.14 3.43 6.04
N LYS A 45 13.94 2.43 6.41
CA LYS A 45 13.69 1.02 6.08
C LYS A 45 12.46 0.46 6.80
N ALA A 46 12.34 0.70 8.09
CA ALA A 46 11.24 0.16 8.90
C ALA A 46 9.88 0.71 8.45
N THR A 47 9.81 2.00 8.12
CA THR A 47 8.57 2.66 7.64
C THR A 47 8.06 2.08 6.31
N ILE A 48 8.95 1.72 5.37
CA ILE A 48 8.50 1.02 4.15
C ILE A 48 8.07 -0.42 4.42
N TRP A 49 8.73 -1.13 5.34
CA TRP A 49 8.31 -2.48 5.71
C TRP A 49 6.91 -2.49 6.32
N VAL A 50 6.64 -1.60 7.28
CA VAL A 50 5.30 -1.53 7.88
C VAL A 50 4.24 -0.99 6.92
N THR A 51 4.62 -0.12 5.97
CA THR A 51 3.74 0.25 4.86
C THR A 51 3.28 -0.99 4.10
N SER A 52 4.21 -1.91 3.77
CA SER A 52 3.88 -3.14 3.05
C SER A 52 3.01 -4.10 3.86
N LEU A 53 3.25 -4.21 5.17
CA LEU A 53 2.41 -5.01 6.06
C LEU A 53 0.97 -4.48 6.12
N MET A 54 0.78 -3.15 6.15
CA MET A 54 -0.55 -2.53 6.07
C MET A 54 -1.18 -2.65 4.68
N LEU A 55 -0.35 -2.59 3.63
CA LEU A 55 -0.79 -2.67 2.24
C LEU A 55 -1.29 -4.06 1.86
N LEU A 56 -0.64 -5.10 2.42
CA LEU A 56 -0.92 -6.51 2.15
C LEU A 56 -2.41 -6.88 2.31
N PRO A 57 -3.09 -6.66 3.45
CA PRO A 57 -4.50 -6.98 3.60
C PRO A 57 -5.39 -6.17 2.64
N SER A 58 -5.05 -4.92 2.34
CA SER A 58 -5.80 -4.13 1.35
C SER A 58 -5.76 -4.76 -0.03
N LEU A 59 -4.57 -5.10 -0.54
CA LEU A 59 -4.41 -5.63 -1.89
C LEU A 59 -4.87 -7.09 -1.99
N ALA A 60 -4.58 -7.92 -1.00
CA ALA A 60 -5.01 -9.31 -0.95
C ALA A 60 -6.54 -9.44 -0.92
N LEU A 61 -7.23 -8.57 -0.16
CA LEU A 61 -8.68 -8.61 -0.06
C LEU A 61 -9.40 -7.82 -1.17
N TYR A 62 -8.69 -7.00 -1.96
CA TYR A 62 -9.27 -6.18 -3.01
C TYR A 62 -10.10 -6.95 -4.06
N PRO A 63 -9.70 -8.16 -4.53
CA PRO A 63 -10.53 -8.96 -5.45
C PRO A 63 -11.89 -9.36 -4.87
N TYR A 64 -12.00 -9.41 -3.54
CA TYR A 64 -13.19 -9.80 -2.79
C TYR A 64 -14.03 -8.60 -2.32
N ARG A 65 -13.61 -7.36 -2.60
CA ARG A 65 -14.29 -6.14 -2.14
C ARG A 65 -15.78 -6.07 -2.51
N THR A 66 -16.21 -6.75 -3.58
CA THR A 66 -17.60 -6.76 -4.03
C THR A 66 -18.48 -7.79 -3.33
N LEU A 67 -17.93 -8.61 -2.43
CA LEU A 67 -18.69 -9.63 -1.70
C LEU A 67 -19.54 -9.04 -0.57
N SER A 68 -19.08 -7.97 0.07
CA SER A 68 -19.85 -7.27 1.12
C SER A 68 -19.31 -5.87 1.36
N GLN A 69 -20.17 -4.97 1.88
CA GLN A 69 -19.76 -3.62 2.28
C GLN A 69 -18.69 -3.68 3.38
N ARG A 70 -18.79 -4.68 4.28
CA ARG A 70 -17.80 -4.91 5.33
C ARG A 70 -16.41 -5.14 4.75
N MET A 71 -16.30 -5.99 3.72
CA MET A 71 -15.03 -6.29 3.05
C MET A 71 -14.47 -5.05 2.35
N ALA A 72 -15.30 -4.31 1.60
CA ALA A 72 -14.89 -3.08 0.94
C ALA A 72 -14.34 -2.04 1.93
N ASN A 73 -15.03 -1.81 3.06
CA ASN A 73 -14.57 -0.88 4.09
C ASN A 73 -13.19 -1.26 4.64
N VAL A 74 -12.96 -2.54 4.97
CA VAL A 74 -11.66 -3.01 5.49
C VAL A 74 -10.56 -2.77 4.45
N VAL A 75 -10.78 -3.19 3.20
CA VAL A 75 -9.85 -2.97 2.09
C VAL A 75 -9.48 -1.49 1.94
N HIS A 76 -10.48 -0.61 2.02
CA HIS A 76 -10.30 0.83 1.84
C HIS A 76 -9.63 1.53 3.03
N LEU A 77 -9.91 1.09 4.26
CA LEU A 77 -9.24 1.59 5.46
C LEU A 77 -7.76 1.20 5.46
N PHE A 78 -7.42 -0.07 5.24
CA PHE A 78 -6.02 -0.50 5.16
C PHE A 78 -5.27 0.18 4.01
N TRP A 79 -5.92 0.39 2.85
CA TRP A 79 -5.34 1.15 1.75
C TRP A 79 -4.99 2.59 2.14
N THR A 80 -5.88 3.25 2.89
CA THR A 80 -5.70 4.64 3.33
C THR A 80 -4.59 4.74 4.38
N PHE A 81 -4.61 3.87 5.39
CA PHE A 81 -3.57 3.91 6.42
C PHE A 81 -2.20 3.44 5.91
N ALA A 82 -2.14 2.52 4.94
CA ALA A 82 -0.91 2.19 4.24
C ALA A 82 -0.35 3.42 3.50
N TYR A 83 -1.20 4.22 2.85
CA TYR A 83 -0.77 5.47 2.23
C TYR A 83 -0.22 6.47 3.25
N LEU A 84 -0.86 6.60 4.42
CA LEU A 84 -0.36 7.49 5.48
C LEU A 84 1.03 7.05 5.99
N LEU A 85 1.26 5.74 6.18
CA LEU A 85 2.61 5.21 6.47
C LEU A 85 3.58 5.49 5.34
N PHE A 86 3.14 5.35 4.09
CA PHE A 86 3.97 5.62 2.93
C PHE A 86 4.37 7.11 2.85
N LEU A 87 3.50 8.03 3.27
CA LEU A 87 3.86 9.46 3.38
C LEU A 87 4.93 9.69 4.44
N VAL A 88 4.86 9.00 5.59
CA VAL A 88 5.92 9.05 6.59
C VAL A 88 7.23 8.50 6.01
N HIS A 89 7.18 7.36 5.31
CA HIS A 89 8.35 6.81 4.62
C HIS A 89 8.92 7.80 3.59
N ALA A 90 8.07 8.40 2.76
CA ALA A 90 8.47 9.36 1.75
C ALA A 90 9.11 10.60 2.38
N TYR A 91 8.59 11.10 3.50
CA TYR A 91 9.20 12.20 4.25
C TYR A 91 10.64 11.86 4.68
N TRP A 92 10.83 10.71 5.32
CA TRP A 92 12.15 10.26 5.76
C TRP A 92 13.11 10.06 4.58
N ALA A 93 12.66 9.35 3.55
CA ALA A 93 13.48 9.10 2.37
C ALA A 93 13.89 10.41 1.68
N ILE A 94 12.93 11.28 1.38
CA ILE A 94 13.16 12.50 0.59
C ILE A 94 13.96 13.51 1.40
N PHE A 95 13.49 13.87 2.60
CA PHE A 95 14.01 15.03 3.32
C PHE A 95 15.13 14.70 4.30
N VAL A 96 15.18 13.47 4.82
CA VAL A 96 16.20 13.07 5.80
C VAL A 96 17.34 12.32 5.13
N ILE A 97 17.05 11.28 4.35
CA ILE A 97 18.10 10.49 3.70
C ILE A 97 18.67 11.21 2.47
N PHE A 98 17.80 11.75 1.61
CA PHE A 98 18.22 12.36 0.36
C PHE A 98 18.35 13.88 0.40
N ASN A 99 18.11 14.56 1.51
CA ASN A 99 18.23 16.03 1.65
C ASN A 99 17.35 16.87 0.69
N GLY A 100 16.27 16.30 0.18
CA GLY A 100 15.24 16.99 -0.59
C GLY A 100 15.01 16.41 -1.98
N LEU A 101 14.11 17.06 -2.72
CA LEU A 101 13.62 16.56 -4.02
C LEU A 101 14.74 16.44 -5.05
N LYS A 102 15.53 17.52 -5.24
CA LYS A 102 16.60 17.57 -6.24
C LYS A 102 17.60 16.43 -6.02
N ASP A 103 18.04 16.27 -4.78
CA ASP A 103 19.06 15.31 -4.41
C ASP A 103 18.52 13.87 -4.41
N THR A 104 17.22 13.67 -4.19
CA THR A 104 16.55 12.39 -4.43
C THR A 104 16.72 11.93 -5.88
N PHE A 105 16.54 12.83 -6.86
CA PHE A 105 16.75 12.50 -8.28
C PHE A 105 18.22 12.22 -8.62
N VAL A 106 19.15 12.98 -8.03
CA VAL A 106 20.60 12.78 -8.22
C VAL A 106 21.04 11.42 -7.67
N GLN A 107 20.58 11.07 -6.47
CA GLN A 107 21.03 9.87 -5.76
C GLN A 107 20.31 8.59 -6.20
N MET A 108 19.00 8.65 -6.48
CA MET A 108 18.23 7.47 -6.90
C MET A 108 18.25 7.26 -8.42
N GLY A 109 18.60 8.29 -9.19
CA GLY A 109 18.44 8.33 -10.64
C GLY A 109 17.00 8.66 -11.07
N ILE A 110 16.89 9.24 -12.26
CA ILE A 110 15.62 9.78 -12.79
C ILE A 110 14.49 8.73 -12.85
N PRO A 111 14.70 7.49 -13.33
CA PRO A 111 13.60 6.54 -13.46
C PRO A 111 12.99 6.14 -12.11
N ILE A 112 13.82 5.83 -11.13
CA ILE A 112 13.37 5.34 -9.81
C ILE A 112 12.74 6.49 -9.01
N ALA A 113 13.36 7.68 -9.02
CA ALA A 113 12.76 8.85 -8.37
C ALA A 113 11.40 9.20 -9.01
N SER A 114 11.33 9.28 -10.34
CA SER A 114 10.10 9.63 -11.06
C SER A 114 8.94 8.69 -10.72
N ILE A 115 9.17 7.38 -10.73
CA ILE A 115 8.10 6.41 -10.47
C ILE A 115 7.62 6.46 -9.02
N ASN A 116 8.52 6.73 -8.06
CA ASN A 116 8.15 6.88 -6.65
C ASN A 116 7.35 8.16 -6.40
N PHE A 117 7.75 9.30 -6.99
CA PHE A 117 6.97 10.53 -6.90
C PHE A 117 5.60 10.39 -7.57
N LEU A 118 5.56 9.77 -8.75
CA LEU A 118 4.30 9.46 -9.43
C LEU A 118 3.40 8.58 -8.56
N LEU A 119 3.96 7.57 -7.88
CA LEU A 119 3.21 6.73 -6.95
C LEU A 119 2.63 7.54 -5.79
N VAL A 120 3.42 8.41 -5.13
CA VAL A 120 2.93 9.27 -4.03
C VAL A 120 1.73 10.11 -4.47
N ILE A 121 1.81 10.71 -5.66
CA ILE A 121 0.76 11.56 -6.21
C ILE A 121 -0.48 10.74 -6.59
N LEU A 122 -0.32 9.70 -7.40
CA LEU A 122 -1.45 8.90 -7.89
C LEU A 122 -2.17 8.16 -6.77
N TRP A 123 -1.42 7.63 -5.79
CA TRP A 123 -2.00 6.99 -4.61
C TRP A 123 -2.75 8.02 -3.74
N GLY A 124 -2.20 9.22 -3.56
CA GLY A 124 -2.89 10.32 -2.88
C GLY A 124 -4.20 10.69 -3.55
N LEU A 125 -4.19 10.87 -4.88
CA LEU A 125 -5.41 11.13 -5.65
C LEU A 125 -6.43 9.99 -5.52
N ASP A 126 -5.98 8.73 -5.50
CA ASP A 126 -6.87 7.58 -5.29
C ASP A 126 -7.54 7.60 -3.91
N VAL A 127 -6.78 7.93 -2.86
CA VAL A 127 -7.31 8.09 -1.50
C VAL A 127 -8.30 9.26 -1.43
N LEU A 128 -8.01 10.40 -2.07
CA LEU A 128 -8.94 11.53 -2.10
C LEU A 128 -10.23 11.16 -2.84
N LEU A 129 -10.15 10.53 -4.01
CA LEU A 129 -11.31 10.05 -4.76
C LEU A 129 -12.09 8.98 -3.99
N LEU A 130 -11.40 8.15 -3.22
CA LEU A 130 -12.00 7.10 -2.40
C LEU A 130 -12.96 7.69 -1.35
N TRP A 131 -12.60 8.81 -0.72
CA TRP A 131 -13.34 9.39 0.41
C TRP A 131 -14.23 10.58 0.05
N PHE A 132 -13.88 11.36 -0.99
CA PHE A 132 -14.57 12.61 -1.30
C PHE A 132 -15.44 12.57 -2.57
N ALA A 133 -15.33 11.54 -3.41
CA ALA A 133 -16.14 11.45 -4.64
C ALA A 133 -17.52 10.79 -4.37
N PRO A 134 -18.66 11.51 -4.53
CA PRO A 134 -19.99 11.01 -4.15
C PRO A 134 -20.53 9.89 -5.07
N SER A 135 -20.05 9.80 -6.30
CA SER A 135 -20.54 8.85 -7.32
C SER A 135 -19.38 8.26 -8.12
N ARG A 136 -19.29 6.93 -8.16
CA ARG A 136 -18.21 6.23 -8.87
C ARG A 136 -18.60 5.93 -10.30
N THR A 137 -18.13 6.80 -11.18
CA THR A 137 -18.16 6.58 -12.62
C THR A 137 -17.23 5.42 -13.00
N PRO A 138 -17.47 4.71 -14.12
CA PRO A 138 -16.55 3.68 -14.60
C PRO A 138 -15.08 4.11 -14.74
N PRO A 139 -14.76 5.36 -15.16
CA PRO A 139 -13.40 5.88 -15.13
C PRO A 139 -12.73 5.86 -13.75
N ALA A 140 -13.42 6.28 -12.69
CA ALA A 140 -12.87 6.27 -11.33
C ALA A 140 -12.53 4.85 -10.85
N ALA A 141 -13.37 3.86 -11.20
CA ALA A 141 -13.09 2.46 -10.89
C ALA A 141 -11.87 1.91 -11.66
N ARG A 142 -11.66 2.34 -12.92
CA ARG A 142 -10.48 1.98 -13.71
C ARG A 142 -9.21 2.61 -13.13
N PHE A 143 -9.28 3.89 -12.74
CA PHE A 143 -8.19 4.59 -12.07
C PHE A 143 -7.77 3.86 -10.78
N GLN A 144 -8.73 3.52 -9.91
CA GLN A 144 -8.49 2.74 -8.69
C GLN A 144 -7.76 1.42 -8.95
N ILE A 145 -8.17 0.69 -9.98
CA ILE A 145 -7.50 -0.56 -10.36
C ILE A 145 -6.09 -0.27 -10.85
N ALA A 146 -5.90 0.72 -11.72
CA ALA A 146 -4.59 1.09 -12.26
C ALA A 146 -3.61 1.49 -11.15
N VAL A 147 -4.02 2.35 -10.20
CA VAL A 147 -3.17 2.78 -9.09
C VAL A 147 -2.82 1.61 -8.16
N ARG A 148 -3.78 0.73 -7.86
CA ARG A 148 -3.51 -0.46 -7.03
C ARG A 148 -2.57 -1.45 -7.70
N THR A 149 -2.73 -1.67 -9.00
CA THR A 149 -1.81 -2.50 -9.80
C THR A 149 -0.43 -1.87 -9.84
N LEU A 150 -0.33 -0.56 -10.11
CA LEU A 150 0.95 0.15 -10.10
C LEU A 150 1.64 0.04 -8.74
N THR A 151 0.91 0.25 -7.65
CA THR A 151 1.43 0.13 -6.28
C THR A 151 1.93 -1.29 -6.00
N PHE A 152 1.14 -2.30 -6.36
CA PHE A 152 1.55 -3.70 -6.25
C PHE A 152 2.86 -3.96 -7.00
N LEU A 153 2.94 -3.55 -8.27
CA LEU A 153 4.11 -3.78 -9.10
C LEU A 153 5.35 -3.08 -8.53
N ILE A 154 5.25 -1.81 -8.12
CA ILE A 154 6.39 -1.08 -7.54
C ILE A 154 6.90 -1.77 -6.28
N PHE A 155 6.02 -2.13 -5.34
CA PHE A 155 6.41 -2.80 -4.10
C PHE A 155 6.99 -4.20 -4.36
N ALA A 156 6.30 -5.01 -5.18
CA ALA A 156 6.75 -6.36 -5.52
C ALA A 156 8.10 -6.32 -6.23
N THR A 157 8.27 -5.48 -7.26
CA THR A 157 9.53 -5.35 -7.98
C THR A 157 10.66 -4.86 -7.08
N THR A 158 10.39 -3.86 -6.23
CA THR A 158 11.41 -3.33 -5.32
C THR A 158 11.92 -4.39 -4.35
N PHE A 159 11.02 -5.18 -3.75
CA PHE A 159 11.41 -6.19 -2.77
C PHE A 159 11.99 -7.46 -3.38
N LEU A 160 11.54 -7.86 -4.57
CA LEU A 160 12.03 -9.08 -5.23
C LEU A 160 13.36 -8.87 -5.96
N PHE A 161 13.55 -7.69 -6.56
CA PHE A 161 14.65 -7.50 -7.52
C PHE A 161 15.62 -6.37 -7.17
N LEU A 162 15.17 -5.34 -6.44
CA LEU A 162 15.99 -4.15 -6.15
C LEU A 162 16.57 -4.15 -4.73
N ARG A 163 16.17 -5.10 -3.89
CA ARG A 163 16.63 -5.23 -2.51
C ARG A 163 16.99 -6.68 -2.20
N SER A 164 18.08 -6.85 -1.46
CA SER A 164 18.57 -8.15 -0.99
C SER A 164 18.35 -8.30 0.52
N GLY A 165 18.59 -9.51 1.04
CA GLY A 165 18.48 -9.80 2.47
C GLY A 165 17.05 -10.13 2.93
N PRO A 166 16.73 -9.94 4.22
CA PRO A 166 15.46 -10.38 4.81
C PRO A 166 14.20 -9.77 4.16
N VAL A 167 14.30 -8.57 3.58
CA VAL A 167 13.19 -7.92 2.86
C VAL A 167 12.76 -8.69 1.60
N HIS A 168 13.64 -9.51 1.03
CA HIS A 168 13.29 -10.36 -0.10
C HIS A 168 12.21 -11.39 0.28
N ILE A 169 12.28 -11.94 1.50
CA ILE A 169 11.25 -12.87 2.02
C ILE A 169 9.90 -12.14 2.13
N LEU A 170 9.90 -10.91 2.62
CA LEU A 170 8.70 -10.06 2.65
C LEU A 170 8.14 -9.84 1.23
N GLY A 171 9.01 -9.61 0.25
CA GLY A 171 8.64 -9.49 -1.17
C GLY A 171 7.96 -10.74 -1.72
N ILE A 172 8.52 -11.92 -1.44
CA ILE A 172 7.94 -13.21 -1.86
C ILE A 172 6.57 -13.41 -1.23
N ILE A 173 6.43 -13.22 0.09
CA ILE A 173 5.15 -13.36 0.80
C ILE A 173 4.13 -12.38 0.22
N PHE A 174 4.52 -11.11 0.04
CA PHE A 174 3.65 -10.07 -0.49
C PHE A 174 3.14 -10.40 -1.90
N ALA A 175 4.04 -10.78 -2.80
CA ALA A 175 3.70 -11.13 -4.17
C ALA A 175 2.84 -12.39 -4.24
N ALA A 176 3.20 -13.44 -3.48
CA ALA A 176 2.50 -14.72 -3.48
C ALA A 176 1.07 -14.58 -2.94
N VAL A 177 0.89 -13.93 -1.80
CA VAL A 177 -0.44 -13.77 -1.16
C VAL A 177 -1.40 -12.98 -2.05
N ILE A 178 -0.94 -11.88 -2.66
CA ILE A 178 -1.79 -11.05 -3.53
C ILE A 178 -2.13 -11.80 -4.83
N SER A 179 -1.14 -12.46 -5.44
CA SER A 179 -1.33 -13.22 -6.68
C SER A 179 -2.27 -14.42 -6.44
N LEU A 180 -2.10 -15.15 -5.35
CA LEU A 180 -2.96 -16.26 -4.97
C LEU A 180 -4.38 -15.80 -4.70
N SER A 181 -4.56 -14.69 -3.98
CA SER A 181 -5.88 -14.10 -3.72
C SER A 181 -6.62 -13.74 -5.01
N LEU A 182 -5.91 -13.16 -5.98
CA LEU A 182 -6.47 -12.86 -7.29
C LEU A 182 -6.82 -14.14 -8.06
N ALA A 183 -5.92 -15.13 -8.08
CA ALA A 183 -6.14 -16.41 -8.77
C ALA A 183 -7.36 -17.15 -8.22
N ILE A 184 -7.49 -17.25 -6.89
CA ILE A 184 -8.65 -17.86 -6.22
C ILE A 184 -9.93 -17.12 -6.63
N ARG A 185 -9.92 -15.78 -6.63
CA ARG A 185 -11.10 -15.00 -7.00
C ARG A 185 -11.53 -15.24 -8.45
N LEU A 186 -10.58 -15.33 -9.38
CA LEU A 186 -10.85 -15.59 -10.79
C LEU A 186 -11.41 -17.00 -10.98
N TRP A 187 -10.79 -18.00 -10.35
CA TRP A 187 -11.22 -19.40 -10.43
C TRP A 187 -12.66 -19.62 -9.91
N VAL A 188 -13.01 -19.03 -8.76
CA VAL A 188 -14.38 -19.11 -8.21
C VAL A 188 -15.39 -18.44 -9.14
N ARG A 189 -15.01 -17.34 -9.80
CA ARG A 189 -15.89 -16.61 -10.71
C ARG A 189 -16.18 -17.41 -11.98
N GLU A 190 -15.20 -18.10 -12.53
CA GLU A 190 -15.38 -18.96 -13.70
C GLU A 190 -16.35 -20.10 -13.42
N ARG A 191 -16.20 -20.78 -12.28
CA ARG A 191 -17.11 -21.87 -11.86
C ARG A 191 -18.54 -21.39 -11.65
N ALA A 192 -18.73 -20.20 -11.10
CA ALA A 192 -20.07 -19.64 -10.87
C ALA A 192 -20.81 -19.25 -12.16
N VAL A 193 -20.13 -19.14 -13.32
CA VAL A 193 -20.74 -18.84 -14.62
C VAL A 193 -21.16 -20.12 -15.35
N GLN A 194 -20.64 -21.28 -14.94
CA GLN A 194 -20.92 -22.57 -15.58
C GLN A 194 -22.18 -23.27 -15.03
N TYR A 195 -22.80 -22.72 -13.98
CA TYR A 195 -24.06 -23.19 -13.39
C TYR A 195 -25.12 -22.10 -13.52
#